data_AF-A0A833D1H1-F1
#
_entry.id   AF-A0A833D1H1-F1
#
_cell.length_a   1.000
_cell.length_b   1.000
_cell.length_c   1.000
_cell.angle_alpha   90.00
_cell.angle_beta   90.00
_cell.angle_gamma   90.00
#
_symmetry.space_group_name_H-M   'P 1'
#
loop_
_entity.id
_entity.type
_entity.pdbx_description
1 polymer ?
#
loop_
_entity_poly.entity_id
_entity_poly.type
_entity_poly.pdbx_seq_one_letter_code
_entity_poly.pdbx_strand_id
1 'polypeptide(L)'
;KKAVTKLSYKQTRLLNDFPLLSEKNEEEIKKLETLLEDPSFYTKNPEHFRKTTEALNHLQEQQQRLEEEWLETCLLQEEIERAKR
;
A
#
# COMPACT_ATOMS: atom_id res chain seq x y z
N LYS A 1 0.15 7.44 -29.42
CA LYS A 1 0.95 7.41 -28.18
C LYS A 1 2.07 6.39 -28.38
N LYS A 2 3.33 6.67 -28.04
CA LYS A 2 4.44 5.70 -28.18
C LYS A 2 4.19 4.52 -27.22
N ALA A 3 4.29 3.29 -27.73
CA ALA A 3 4.24 2.10 -26.89
C ALA A 3 5.43 2.12 -25.92
N VAL A 4 5.16 1.87 -24.64
CA VAL A 4 6.22 1.71 -23.64
C VAL A 4 6.89 0.37 -23.91
N THR A 5 8.22 0.36 -24.01
CA THR A 5 9.01 -0.83 -24.36
C THR A 5 9.79 -1.40 -23.18
N LYS A 6 9.83 -0.68 -22.05
CA LYS A 6 10.47 -1.09 -20.80
C LYS A 6 9.84 -0.40 -19.59
N LEU A 7 9.82 -1.06 -18.45
CA LEU A 7 9.47 -0.43 -17.17
C LEU A 7 10.52 0.61 -16.78
N SER A 8 10.07 1.64 -16.06
CA SER A 8 10.96 2.60 -15.41
C SER A 8 11.59 2.00 -14.15
N TYR A 9 12.71 2.57 -13.69
CA TYR A 9 13.37 2.15 -12.45
C TYR A 9 12.41 2.15 -11.24
N LYS A 10 11.52 3.15 -11.15
CA LYS A 10 10.51 3.24 -10.10
C LYS A 10 9.51 2.07 -10.15
N GLN A 11 9.04 1.73 -11.35
CA GLN A 11 8.10 0.63 -11.59
C GLN A 11 8.72 -0.75 -11.31
N THR A 12 9.94 -1.00 -11.79
CA THR A 12 10.66 -2.24 -11.48
C THR A 12 10.89 -2.37 -9.98
N ARG A 13 11.25 -1.27 -9.30
CA ARG A 13 11.38 -1.28 -7.84
C ARG A 13 10.06 -1.58 -7.15
N LEU A 14 8.96 -0.94 -7.58
CA LEU A 14 7.63 -1.18 -7.02
C LEU A 14 7.23 -2.65 -7.12
N LEU A 15 7.45 -3.31 -8.27
CA LEU A 15 7.14 -4.75 -8.42
C LEU A 15 7.88 -5.64 -7.41
N ASN A 16 9.15 -5.33 -7.12
CA ASN A 16 9.98 -6.11 -6.20
C ASN A 16 9.70 -5.78 -4.73
N ASP A 17 9.49 -4.50 -4.42
CA ASP A 17 9.33 -4.01 -3.04
C ASP A 17 7.87 -4.17 -2.55
N PHE A 18 6.89 -4.24 -3.46
CA PHE A 18 5.47 -4.29 -3.12
C PHE A 18 5.09 -5.41 -2.13
N PRO A 19 5.52 -6.68 -2.30
CA PRO A 19 5.20 -7.74 -1.34
C PRO A 19 5.67 -7.41 0.08
N LEU A 20 6.92 -6.92 0.22
CA LEU A 20 7.49 -6.55 1.51
C LEU A 20 6.80 -5.31 2.12
N LEU A 21 6.44 -4.34 1.28
CA LEU A 21 5.73 -3.13 1.70
C LEU A 21 4.29 -3.46 2.13
N SER A 22 3.60 -4.35 1.41
CA SER A 22 2.25 -4.82 1.75
C SER A 22 2.24 -5.51 3.10
N GLU A 23 3.13 -6.49 3.32
CA GLU A 23 3.23 -7.18 4.61
C GLU A 23 3.50 -6.22 5.77
N LYS A 24 4.44 -5.27 5.57
CA LYS A 24 4.76 -4.27 6.60
C LYS A 24 3.58 -3.35 6.91
N ASN A 25 2.85 -2.91 5.90
CA ASN A 25 1.68 -2.04 6.08
C ASN A 25 0.54 -2.80 6.77
N GLU A 26 0.28 -4.05 6.38
CA GLU A 26 -0.71 -4.91 7.02
C GLU A 26 -0.38 -5.20 8.49
N GLU A 27 0.88 -5.47 8.82
CA GLU A 27 1.31 -5.61 10.21
C GLU A 27 1.07 -4.35 11.03
N GLU A 28 1.34 -3.18 10.45
CA GLU A 28 1.13 -1.90 11.13
C GLU A 28 -0.36 -1.60 11.31
N ILE A 29 -1.16 -1.81 10.28
CA ILE A 29 -2.64 -1.74 10.32
C ILE A 29 -3.16 -2.61 11.47
N LYS A 30 -2.74 -3.87 11.54
CA LYS A 30 -3.18 -4.81 12.57
C LYS A 30 -2.80 -4.36 13.99
N LYS A 31 -1.62 -3.77 14.17
CA LYS A 31 -1.21 -3.20 15.47
C LYS A 31 -2.09 -2.01 15.87
N LEU A 32 -2.39 -1.12 14.93
CA LEU A 32 -3.25 0.03 15.18
C LEU A 32 -4.69 -0.41 15.46
N GLU A 33 -5.22 -1.38 14.71
CA GLU A 33 -6.54 -1.98 14.95
C GLU A 33 -6.62 -2.58 16.36
N THR A 34 -5.62 -3.39 16.76
CA THR A 34 -5.55 -3.96 18.11
C THR A 34 -5.55 -2.87 19.19
N LEU A 35 -4.91 -1.73 18.94
CA LEU A 35 -4.89 -0.59 19.87
C LEU A 35 -6.26 0.11 19.94
N LEU A 36 -6.94 0.25 18.80
CA LEU A 36 -8.28 0.84 18.71
C LEU A 36 -9.37 -0.08 19.27
N GLU A 37 -9.15 -1.39 19.26
CA GLU A 37 -10.06 -2.37 19.87
C GLU A 37 -10.06 -2.30 21.40
N ASP A 38 -9.05 -1.71 22.06
CA ASP A 38 -9.04 -1.53 23.52
C ASP A 38 -10.06 -0.45 23.95
N PRO A 39 -11.16 -0.81 24.64
CA PRO A 39 -12.17 0.16 25.08
C PRO A 39 -11.63 1.16 26.11
N SER A 40 -10.57 0.78 26.84
CA SER A 40 -9.90 1.64 27.81
C SER A 40 -9.06 2.72 27.13
N PHE A 41 -8.59 2.47 25.91
CA PHE A 41 -7.74 3.40 25.16
C PHE A 41 -8.51 4.65 24.76
N TYR A 42 -9.74 4.49 24.25
CA TYR A 42 -10.64 5.60 23.94
C TYR A 42 -10.95 6.45 25.19
N THR A 43 -11.22 5.79 26.32
CA THR A 43 -11.62 6.47 27.56
C THR A 43 -10.47 7.23 28.21
N LYS A 44 -9.24 6.70 28.14
CA LYS A 44 -8.05 7.32 28.73
C LYS A 44 -7.44 8.41 27.86
N ASN A 45 -7.44 8.23 26.54
CA ASN A 45 -6.74 9.12 25.61
C ASN A 45 -7.53 9.32 24.30
N PRO A 46 -8.66 10.03 24.32
CA PRO A 46 -9.53 10.22 23.14
C PRO A 46 -8.81 10.92 21.97
N GLU A 47 -7.90 11.85 22.25
CA GLU A 47 -7.07 12.49 21.22
C GLU A 47 -6.11 11.51 20.55
N HIS A 48 -5.56 10.57 21.31
CA HIS A 48 -4.65 9.57 20.76
C HIS A 48 -5.42 8.55 19.93
N PHE A 49 -6.60 8.12 20.39
CA PHE A 49 -7.51 7.28 19.62
C PHE A 49 -7.87 7.89 18.26
N ARG A 50 -8.22 9.18 18.22
CA ARG A 50 -8.51 9.88 16.97
C ARG A 50 -7.31 9.83 16.02
N LYS A 51 -6.11 10.16 16.52
CA LYS A 51 -4.87 10.12 15.71
C LYS A 51 -4.54 8.71 15.21
N THR A 52 -4.73 7.69 16.04
CA THR A 52 -4.53 6.28 15.66
C THR A 52 -5.51 5.87 14.58
N THR A 53 -6.78 6.30 14.68
CA THR A 53 -7.80 6.04 13.65
C THR A 53 -7.48 6.75 12.33
N GLU A 54 -7.06 8.02 12.39
CA GLU A 54 -6.61 8.76 11.20
C GLU A 54 -5.38 8.11 10.55
N ALA A 55 -4.42 7.66 11.36
CA ALA A 55 -3.23 6.96 10.88
C ALA A 55 -3.59 5.61 10.23
N LEU A 56 -4.53 4.86 10.80
CA LEU A 56 -5.04 3.62 10.24
C LEU A 56 -5.65 3.85 8.85
N ASN A 57 -6.56 4.82 8.74
CA ASN A 57 -7.19 5.16 7.46
C ASN A 57 -6.14 5.57 6.42
N HIS A 58 -5.17 6.40 6.81
CA HIS A 58 -4.10 6.84 5.92
C HIS A 58 -3.17 5.70 5.48
N LEU A 59 -2.94 4.68 6.33
CA LEU A 59 -2.19 3.49 5.93
C LEU A 59 -2.99 2.62 4.96
N GLN A 60 -4.28 2.43 5.19
CA GLN A 60 -5.16 1.69 4.29
C GLN A 60 -5.25 2.37 2.90
N GLU A 61 -5.43 3.69 2.85
CA GLU A 61 -5.42 4.46 1.60
C GLU A 61 -4.08 4.37 0.87
N GLN A 62 -2.96 4.46 1.60
CA GLN A 62 -1.63 4.29 1.01
C GLN A 62 -1.42 2.87 0.46
N GLN A 63 -1.88 1.84 1.18
CA GLN A 63 -1.81 0.46 0.72
C GLN A 63 -2.62 0.28 -0.56
N GLN A 64 -3.86 0.76 -0.60
CA GLN A 64 -4.69 0.71 -1.80
C GLN A 64 -4.02 1.43 -2.98
N ARG A 65 -3.46 2.62 -2.76
CA ARG A 65 -2.76 3.38 -3.79
C ARG A 65 -1.51 2.65 -4.32
N LEU A 66 -0.76 1.99 -3.43
CA LEU A 66 0.39 1.16 -3.82
C LEU A 66 -0.05 -0.09 -4.61
N GLU A 67 -1.16 -0.72 -4.21
CA GLU A 67 -1.78 -1.84 -4.92
C GLU A 67 -2.21 -1.42 -6.33
N GLU A 68 -2.86 -0.28 -6.47
CA GLU A 68 -3.25 0.28 -7.78
C GLU A 68 -2.03 0.56 -8.65
N GLU A 69 -1.00 1.25 -8.13
CA GLU A 69 0.25 1.50 -8.87
C GLU A 69 0.97 0.19 -9.25
N TRP A 70 0.91 -0.84 -8.39
CA TRP A 70 1.49 -2.15 -8.66
C TRP A 70 0.72 -2.89 -9.77
N LEU A 71 -0.62 -2.90 -9.70
CA LEU A 71 -1.49 -3.49 -10.72
C LEU A 71 -1.28 -2.83 -12.09
N GLU A 72 -1.25 -1.49 -12.15
CA GLU A 72 -0.93 -0.76 -13.38
C GLU A 72 0.45 -1.16 -13.93
N THR A 73 1.43 -1.33 -13.05
CA THR A 73 2.78 -1.75 -13.42
C THR A 73 2.81 -3.18 -13.95
N CYS A 74 2.05 -4.10 -13.34
CA CYS A 74 1.88 -5.48 -13.82
C CYS A 74 1.26 -5.53 -15.21
N LEU A 75 0.20 -4.75 -15.45
CA LEU A 75 -0.45 -4.64 -16.76
C LEU A 75 0.53 -4.11 -17.81
N LEU A 76 1.28 -3.05 -17.47
CA LEU A 76 2.29 -2.49 -18.36
C LEU A 76 3.40 -3.50 -18.69
N GLN A 77 3.85 -4.27 -17.71
CA GLN A 77 4.82 -5.33 -17.91
C GLN A 77 4.27 -6.40 -18.87
N GLU A 78 3.02 -6.80 -18.71
CA GLU A 78 2.36 -7.76 -19.61
C GLU A 78 2.27 -7.20 -21.05
N GLU A 79 1.87 -5.93 -21.22
CA GLU A 79 1.83 -5.29 -22.52
C GLU A 79 3.20 -5.25 -23.20
N ILE A 80 4.25 -4.93 -22.45
CA ILE A 80 5.63 -4.93 -22.94
C ILE A 80 6.04 -6.33 -23.40
N GLU A 81 5.76 -7.36 -22.61
CA GLU A 81 6.09 -8.74 -22.97
C GLU A 81 5.29 -9.23 -24.19
N ARG A 82 4.01 -8.86 -24.30
CA ARG A 82 3.18 -9.13 -25.48
C ARG A 82 3.71 -8.43 -26.73
N ALA A 83 4.21 -7.21 -26.62
CA ALA A 83 4.76 -6.45 -27.74
C ALA A 83 6.15 -6.96 -28.19
N LYS A 84 6.86 -7.69 -27.33
CA LYS A 84 8.14 -8.35 -27.67
C LYS A 84 7.96 -9.68 -28.40
N ARG A 85 6.78 -10.30 -28.29
CA ARG A 85 6.43 -11.57 -28.90
C ARG A 85 6.00 -11.39 -30.36
#